data_AF-A0A7C6T2S9-F1
#
_entry.id   AF-A0A7C6T2S9-F1
#
_cell.length_a   1.000
_cell.length_b   1.000
_cell.length_c   1.000
_cell.angle_alpha   90.00
_cell.angle_beta   90.00
_cell.angle_gamma   90.00
#
_symmetry.space_group_name_H-M   'P 1'
#
loop_
_entity.id
_entity.type
_entity.pdbx_description
1 polymer ?
#
loop_
_entity_poly.entity_id
_entity_poly.type
_entity_poly.pdbx_seq_one_letter_code
_entity_poly.pdbx_strand_id
1 'polypeptide(L)'
;FYAGQNKGVLEAILDMDEGARRLGEVALVADSSPVSRSGLLFKSTLFDENASCHFALGQAYAEAVKDGAALSEEERKEKGSNKSMIHIDFMVGSSELNVTGHKEGSDPVPVLCNGEWAF
;
A
#
# COMPACT_ATOMS: atom_id res chain seq x y z
N PHE A 1 -13.38 3.51 8.69
CA PHE A 1 -12.31 2.63 9.19
C PHE A 1 -12.86 1.78 10.32
N TYR A 2 -12.55 0.48 10.35
CA TYR A 2 -13.01 -0.48 11.35
C TYR A 2 -11.92 -1.52 11.61
N ALA A 3 -11.85 -2.01 12.84
CA ALA A 3 -11.03 -3.17 13.22
C ALA A 3 -11.82 -4.03 14.22
N GLY A 4 -11.78 -5.34 14.04
CA GLY A 4 -12.45 -6.29 14.96
C GLY A 4 -11.81 -6.33 16.34
N GLN A 5 -10.53 -5.96 16.45
CA GLN A 5 -9.81 -5.83 17.71
C GLN A 5 -9.08 -4.48 17.73
N ASN A 6 -8.93 -3.89 18.92
CA ASN A 6 -8.18 -2.65 19.14
C ASN A 6 -8.63 -1.45 18.27
N LYS A 7 -9.93 -1.35 17.97
CA LYS A 7 -10.49 -0.25 17.15
C LYS A 7 -10.09 1.14 17.64
N GLY A 8 -10.08 1.38 18.96
CA GLY A 8 -9.70 2.68 19.53
C GLY A 8 -8.24 3.06 19.26
N VAL A 9 -7.34 2.08 19.14
CA VAL A 9 -5.94 2.33 18.75
C VAL A 9 -5.86 2.75 17.28
N LEU A 10 -6.59 2.05 16.39
CA LEU A 10 -6.69 2.44 14.98
C LEU A 10 -7.29 3.85 14.83
N GLU A 11 -8.36 4.17 15.57
CA GLU A 11 -8.96 5.51 15.53
C GLU A 11 -7.98 6.58 16.00
N ALA A 12 -7.25 6.36 17.11
CA ALA A 12 -6.25 7.30 17.60
C ALA A 12 -5.12 7.55 16.60
N ILE A 13 -4.66 6.50 15.90
CA ILE A 13 -3.65 6.61 14.83
C ILE A 13 -4.20 7.46 13.66
N LEU A 14 -5.43 7.20 13.24
CA LEU A 14 -6.08 7.90 12.14
C LEU A 14 -6.42 9.38 12.45
N ASP A 15 -6.37 9.77 13.72
CA ASP A 15 -6.63 11.14 14.18
C ASP A 15 -5.33 11.93 14.43
N MET A 16 -4.16 11.35 14.16
CA MET A 16 -2.87 12.03 14.35
C MET A 16 -2.71 13.26 13.45
N ASP A 17 -3.14 13.20 12.19
CA ASP A 17 -3.14 14.32 11.25
C ASP A 17 -4.12 14.08 10.07
N GLU A 18 -4.27 15.09 9.21
CA GLU A 18 -5.17 15.04 8.04
C GLU A 18 -4.79 13.91 7.05
N GLY A 19 -3.49 13.66 6.88
CA GLY A 19 -2.96 12.68 5.94
C GLY A 19 -3.09 11.24 6.42
N ALA A 20 -3.26 11.01 7.73
CA ALA A 20 -3.35 9.68 8.33
C ALA A 20 -4.52 8.84 7.77
N ARG A 21 -5.56 9.48 7.23
CA ARG A 21 -6.73 8.84 6.61
C ARG A 21 -6.64 8.71 5.09
N ARG A 22 -5.46 8.94 4.51
CA ARG A 22 -5.17 8.85 3.07
C ARG A 22 -4.07 7.83 2.83
N LEU A 23 -4.02 7.28 1.62
CA LEU A 23 -3.00 6.29 1.25
C LEU A 23 -1.68 6.98 0.86
N GLY A 24 -0.57 6.40 1.28
CA GLY A 24 0.79 6.81 0.91
C GLY A 24 1.48 5.81 -0.01
N GLU A 25 1.01 4.56 -0.05
CA GLU A 25 1.65 3.47 -0.79
C GLU A 25 0.65 2.47 -1.36
N VAL A 26 1.04 1.89 -2.49
CA VAL A 26 0.47 0.68 -3.08
C VAL A 26 1.63 -0.25 -3.44
N ALA A 27 1.65 -1.44 -2.88
CA ALA A 27 2.68 -2.44 -3.15
C ALA A 27 2.08 -3.75 -3.65
N LEU A 28 2.69 -4.32 -4.68
CA LEU A 28 2.26 -5.57 -5.31
C LEU A 28 3.27 -6.67 -5.01
N VAL A 29 2.77 -7.76 -4.43
CA VAL A 29 3.54 -8.96 -4.11
C VAL A 29 2.75 -10.16 -4.62
N ALA A 30 3.39 -11.02 -5.42
CA ALA A 30 2.78 -12.25 -5.90
C ALA A 30 2.57 -13.23 -4.75
N ASP A 31 1.43 -13.93 -4.74
CA ASP A 31 1.08 -14.92 -3.71
C ASP A 31 2.06 -16.10 -3.70
N SER A 32 2.67 -16.42 -4.85
CA SER A 32 3.72 -17.44 -4.96
C SER A 32 5.09 -17.04 -4.38
N SER A 33 5.24 -15.85 -3.78
CA SER A 33 6.50 -15.38 -3.21
C SER A 33 7.02 -16.33 -2.10
N PRO A 34 8.35 -16.43 -1.88
CA PRO A 34 8.89 -17.33 -0.87
C PRO A 34 8.36 -17.08 0.55
N VAL A 35 8.11 -15.82 0.90
CA VAL A 35 7.60 -15.45 2.24
C VAL A 35 6.14 -15.83 2.36
N SER A 36 5.30 -15.53 1.35
CA SER A 36 3.90 -15.95 1.31
C SER A 36 3.75 -17.47 1.43
N ARG A 37 4.51 -18.22 0.62
CA ARG A 37 4.48 -19.70 0.61
C ARG A 37 4.89 -20.35 1.92
N SER A 38 5.52 -19.63 2.85
CA SER A 38 5.78 -20.15 4.19
C SER A 38 4.47 -20.46 4.95
N GLY A 39 3.36 -19.79 4.60
CA GLY A 39 2.07 -19.93 5.26
C GLY A 39 2.07 -19.44 6.71
N LEU A 40 3.08 -18.67 7.11
CA LEU A 40 3.25 -18.17 8.47
C LEU A 40 2.71 -16.74 8.59
N LEU A 41 2.02 -16.46 9.69
CA LEU A 41 1.74 -15.10 10.14
C LEU A 41 2.86 -14.66 11.07
N PHE A 42 3.70 -13.73 10.62
CA PHE A 42 4.90 -13.33 11.36
C PHE A 42 4.62 -12.31 12.46
N LYS A 43 3.51 -11.56 12.37
CA LYS A 43 3.18 -10.43 13.26
C LYS A 43 4.29 -9.38 13.26
N SER A 44 4.88 -9.18 12.10
CA SER A 44 5.98 -8.26 11.85
C SER A 44 5.76 -7.63 10.49
N THR A 45 5.63 -6.31 10.45
CA THR A 45 5.36 -5.57 9.21
C THR A 45 6.32 -5.96 8.10
N LEU A 46 7.64 -5.97 8.38
CA LEU A 46 8.67 -6.32 7.41
C LEU A 46 8.44 -7.68 6.73
N PHE A 47 8.01 -8.70 7.46
CA PHE A 47 7.78 -10.02 6.86
C PHE A 47 6.40 -10.11 6.21
N ASP A 48 5.37 -9.62 6.89
CA ASP A 48 3.99 -9.77 6.41
C ASP A 48 3.73 -8.88 5.17
N GLU A 49 4.36 -7.71 5.06
CA GLU A 49 4.29 -6.82 3.87
C GLU A 49 4.95 -7.46 2.63
N ASN A 50 5.98 -8.29 2.85
CA ASN A 50 6.67 -9.03 1.79
C ASN A 50 6.01 -10.40 1.50
N ALA A 51 4.96 -10.74 2.24
CA ALA A 51 4.13 -11.93 2.02
C ALA A 51 2.82 -11.62 1.27
N SER A 52 2.43 -10.35 1.13
CA SER A 52 1.11 -9.98 0.60
C SER A 52 1.13 -8.59 -0.01
N CYS A 53 0.32 -8.36 -1.06
CA CYS A 53 0.04 -6.99 -1.51
C CYS A 53 -0.46 -6.15 -0.31
N HIS A 54 -0.04 -4.90 -0.24
CA HIS A 54 -0.41 -4.02 0.87
C HIS A 54 -0.61 -2.58 0.41
N PHE A 55 -1.24 -1.81 1.28
CA PHE A 55 -1.31 -0.36 1.19
C PHE A 55 -0.72 0.24 2.47
N ALA A 56 -0.19 1.46 2.38
CA ALA A 56 0.15 2.25 3.55
C ALA A 56 -0.84 3.38 3.77
N LEU A 57 -1.30 3.56 5.00
CA LEU A 57 -1.94 4.81 5.45
C LEU A 57 -0.87 5.82 5.84
N GLY A 58 -1.04 7.07 5.39
CA GLY A 58 -0.16 8.18 5.74
C GLY A 58 0.87 8.52 4.67
N GLN A 59 2.08 8.87 5.11
CA GLN A 59 3.15 9.50 4.34
C GLN A 59 3.51 8.67 3.11
N ALA A 60 3.52 9.30 1.93
CA ALA A 60 4.08 8.68 0.73
C ALA A 60 5.61 8.85 0.70
N TYR A 61 6.33 7.86 0.16
CA TYR A 61 7.76 8.01 -0.12
C TYR A 61 7.99 9.05 -1.21
N ALA A 62 8.98 9.93 -1.03
CA ALA A 62 9.31 10.96 -2.01
C ALA A 62 9.73 10.33 -3.35
N GLU A 63 10.38 9.18 -3.28
CA GLU A 63 10.92 8.38 -4.38
C GLU A 63 9.82 7.74 -5.23
N ALA A 64 8.60 7.59 -4.70
CA ALA A 64 7.45 7.11 -5.47
C ALA A 64 6.94 8.16 -6.49
N VAL A 65 7.35 9.42 -6.33
CA VAL A 65 7.12 10.49 -7.30
C VAL A 65 8.35 10.63 -8.17
N LYS A 66 8.17 10.68 -9.49
CA LYS A 66 9.26 10.93 -10.44
C LYS A 66 10.00 12.22 -10.07
N ASP A 67 11.32 12.10 -9.88
CA ASP A 67 12.23 13.16 -9.42
C ASP A 67 11.91 13.72 -8.02
N GLY A 68 11.07 13.04 -7.23
CA GLY A 68 10.48 13.55 -6.00
C GLY A 68 11.46 13.80 -4.85
N ALA A 69 12.64 13.17 -4.85
CA ALA A 69 13.70 13.45 -3.88
C ALA A 69 14.28 14.87 -4.02
N ALA A 70 14.22 15.46 -5.23
CA ALA A 70 14.67 16.83 -5.49
C ALA A 70 13.57 17.88 -5.29
N LEU A 71 12.30 17.46 -5.18
CA LEU A 71 11.15 18.33 -5.02
C LEU A 71 10.94 18.71 -3.54
N SER A 72 10.44 19.92 -3.34
CA SER A 72 9.89 20.32 -2.04
C SER A 72 8.64 19.52 -1.69
N GLU A 73 8.22 19.60 -0.43
CA GLU A 73 7.02 18.90 0.03
C GLU A 73 5.75 19.37 -0.68
N GLU A 74 5.60 20.68 -0.90
CA GLU A 74 4.44 21.25 -1.61
C GLU A 74 4.39 20.80 -3.07
N GLU A 75 5.53 20.78 -3.78
CA GLU A 75 5.60 20.28 -5.15
C GLU A 75 5.25 18.79 -5.26
N ARG A 76 5.61 17.98 -4.26
CA ARG A 76 5.18 16.57 -4.19
C ARG A 76 3.68 16.46 -3.93
N LYS A 77 3.14 17.30 -3.04
CA LYS A 77 1.71 17.34 -2.73
C LYS A 77 0.85 17.71 -3.94
N GLU A 78 1.30 18.68 -4.74
CA GLU A 78 0.65 19.04 -6.03
C GLU A 78 0.64 17.86 -7.02
N LYS A 79 1.61 16.95 -6.94
CA LYS A 79 1.67 15.72 -7.72
C LYS A 79 0.87 14.56 -7.10
N GLY A 80 0.14 14.80 -6.00
CA GLY A 80 -0.70 13.82 -5.33
C GLY A 80 -0.02 13.02 -4.22
N SER A 81 1.22 13.37 -3.84
CA SER A 81 1.92 12.74 -2.71
C SER A 81 1.21 13.06 -1.41
N ASN A 82 0.86 12.04 -0.62
CA ASN A 82 0.29 12.25 0.70
C ASN A 82 1.37 12.67 1.72
N LYS A 83 1.01 13.56 2.65
CA LYS A 83 1.86 14.05 3.74
C LYS A 83 1.22 13.69 5.06
N SER A 84 1.95 12.99 5.93
CA SER A 84 1.46 12.56 7.24
C SER A 84 2.62 12.33 8.21
N MET A 85 2.32 12.24 9.51
CA MET A 85 3.27 11.82 10.55
C MET A 85 3.41 10.30 10.64
N ILE A 86 2.47 9.55 10.08
CA ILE A 86 2.47 8.08 10.11
C ILE A 86 2.80 7.51 8.73
N HIS A 87 3.26 6.27 8.71
CA HIS A 87 3.30 5.40 7.54
C HIS A 87 3.03 3.99 8.08
N ILE A 88 1.86 3.44 7.79
CA ILE A 88 1.40 2.17 8.39
C ILE A 88 0.85 1.26 7.31
N ASP A 89 1.60 0.19 7.05
CA ASP A 89 1.25 -0.86 6.11
C ASP A 89 0.18 -1.80 6.67
N PHE A 90 -0.75 -2.16 5.81
CA PHE A 90 -1.72 -3.21 6.06
C PHE A 90 -1.95 -4.05 4.80
N MET A 91 -1.93 -5.36 5.01
CA MET A 91 -1.93 -6.35 3.94
C MET A 91 -3.36 -6.64 3.46
N VAL A 92 -3.49 -6.80 2.14
CA VAL A 92 -4.77 -6.99 1.42
C VAL A 92 -4.70 -8.05 0.31
N GLY A 93 -3.51 -8.58 0.01
CA GLY A 93 -3.31 -9.59 -1.03
C GLY A 93 -3.79 -10.99 -0.65
N SER A 94 -4.08 -11.79 -1.66
CA SER A 94 -4.42 -13.22 -1.56
C SER A 94 -4.29 -13.90 -2.93
N SER A 95 -4.38 -15.23 -2.95
CA SER A 95 -4.52 -16.04 -4.17
C SER A 95 -5.83 -15.82 -4.95
N GLU A 96 -6.75 -15.02 -4.42
CA GLU A 96 -7.99 -14.64 -5.10
C GLU A 96 -7.94 -13.19 -5.65
N LEU A 97 -6.88 -12.45 -5.34
CA LEU A 97 -6.74 -11.05 -5.74
C LEU A 97 -6.52 -10.93 -7.26
N ASN A 98 -7.28 -10.03 -7.88
CA ASN A 98 -7.04 -9.58 -9.24
C ASN A 98 -6.74 -8.08 -9.23
N VAL A 99 -5.71 -7.66 -9.96
CA VAL A 99 -5.32 -6.25 -10.10
C VAL A 99 -5.33 -5.88 -11.56
N THR A 100 -6.01 -4.79 -11.90
CA THR A 100 -6.10 -4.26 -13.26
C THR A 100 -5.54 -2.85 -13.30
N GLY A 101 -4.61 -2.60 -14.22
CA GLY A 101 -4.07 -1.28 -14.53
C GLY A 101 -4.98 -0.55 -15.50
N HIS A 102 -5.24 0.73 -15.22
CA HIS A 102 -6.05 1.60 -16.07
C HIS A 102 -5.19 2.75 -16.60
N LYS A 103 -5.26 2.98 -17.91
CA LYS A 103 -4.67 4.14 -18.57
C LYS A 103 -5.73 4.80 -19.45
N GLU A 104 -5.80 6.13 -19.40
CA GLU A 104 -6.75 6.89 -20.19
C GLU A 104 -6.62 6.58 -21.69
N GLY A 105 -7.76 6.31 -22.34
CA GLY A 105 -7.84 5.99 -23.77
C GLY A 105 -7.24 4.63 -24.17
N SER A 106 -6.87 3.77 -23.23
CA SER A 106 -6.35 2.42 -23.48
C SER A 106 -7.26 1.36 -22.85
N ASP A 107 -7.20 0.13 -23.38
CA ASP A 107 -7.90 -1.00 -22.75
C ASP A 107 -7.30 -1.30 -21.36
N PRO A 108 -8.11 -1.74 -20.38
CA PRO A 108 -7.62 -2.17 -19.08
C PRO A 108 -6.62 -3.35 -19.22
N VAL A 109 -5.51 -3.29 -18.48
CA VAL A 109 -4.44 -4.30 -18.56
C VAL A 109 -4.43 -5.11 -17.27
N PRO A 110 -4.56 -6.45 -17.31
CA PRO A 110 -4.39 -7.27 -16.12
C PRO A 110 -2.93 -7.17 -15.63
N VAL A 111 -2.77 -6.94 -14.33
CA VAL A 111 -1.47 -6.85 -13.66
C VAL A 111 -1.26 -8.10 -12.80
N LEU A 112 -2.24 -8.41 -11.94
CA LEU A 112 -2.31 -9.66 -11.21
C LEU A 112 -3.60 -10.41 -11.56
N CYS A 113 -3.49 -11.73 -11.74
CA CYS A 113 -4.61 -12.65 -11.86
C CYS A 113 -4.48 -13.77 -10.81
N ASN A 114 -5.46 -13.92 -9.94
CA ASN A 114 -5.45 -14.89 -8.83
C ASN A 114 -4.14 -14.83 -8.00
N GLY A 115 -3.74 -13.61 -7.62
CA GLY A 115 -2.53 -13.37 -6.83
C GLY A 115 -1.21 -13.45 -7.59
N GLU A 116 -1.21 -13.78 -8.88
CA GLU A 116 0.02 -13.97 -9.68
C GLU A 116 0.18 -12.93 -10.78
N TRP A 117 1.41 -12.61 -11.15
CA TRP A 117 1.70 -11.75 -12.29
C TRP A 117 1.07 -12.31 -13.58
N ALA A 118 0.39 -11.44 -14.33
CA ALA A 118 -0.31 -11.85 -15.54
C ALA A 118 0.62 -12.13 -16.74
N PHE A 119 1.92 -11.81 -16.64
CA PHE A 119 2.92 -11.92 -17.71
C PHE A 119 4.30 -12.32 -17.18
#